data_AF-A0A7S7Z472-F1
#
_entry.id   AF-A0A7S7Z472-F1
#
_cell.length_a   1.000
_cell.length_b   1.000
_cell.length_c   1.000
_cell.angle_alpha   90.00
_cell.angle_beta   90.00
_cell.angle_gamma   90.00
#
_symmetry.space_group_name_H-M   'P 1'
#
loop_
_entity.id
_entity.type
_entity.pdbx_description
1 polymer ?
#
loop_
_entity_poly.entity_id
_entity_poly.type
_entity_poly.pdbx_seq_one_letter_code
_entity_poly.pdbx_strand_id
1 'polypeptide(L)'
;MLTENLTPADIQDFLRRLSTAIELDQVNVDALPPESFSIDYDDNMWRTWRQDHRAFIEKLLSTADAIPPVVLKQMTEIATAYEPAHVGSILQGLFAEVVSGSSAEDLTTATAFFSALTKEMSGQREGAPRQRSAQASILRWLSPTDPLRIAQDPEVGRGPSQVRHLDVARLRRA
;
A
#
# COMPACT_ATOMS: atom_id res chain seq x y z
N MET A 1 21.41 15.24 13.12
CA MET A 1 19.96 15.35 13.41
C MET A 1 19.50 13.98 13.87
N LEU A 2 18.82 13.89 15.01
CA LEU A 2 18.24 12.63 15.49
C LEU A 2 17.00 12.33 14.66
N THR A 3 16.93 11.16 14.04
CA THR A 3 15.68 10.65 13.48
C THR A 3 14.80 10.25 14.64
N GLU A 4 13.65 10.91 14.81
CA GLU A 4 12.65 10.46 15.79
C GLU A 4 12.13 9.09 15.37
N ASN A 5 12.14 8.15 16.31
CA ASN A 5 11.62 6.81 16.08
C ASN A 5 10.11 6.89 15.87
N LEU A 6 9.61 6.06 14.97
CA LEU A 6 8.18 5.78 14.84
C LEU A 6 7.61 5.32 16.19
N THR A 7 6.37 5.69 16.43
CA THR A 7 5.58 5.29 17.58
C THR A 7 4.46 4.34 17.17
N PRO A 8 3.84 3.60 18.09
CA PRO A 8 2.62 2.84 17.79
C PRO A 8 1.52 3.71 17.16
N ALA A 9 1.40 4.97 17.59
CA ALA A 9 0.43 5.91 17.04
C ALA A 9 0.68 6.22 15.56
N ASP A 10 1.94 6.33 15.13
CA ASP A 10 2.27 6.53 13.71
C ASP A 10 1.89 5.30 12.86
N ILE A 11 2.10 4.10 13.40
CA ILE A 11 1.69 2.86 12.75
C ILE A 11 0.17 2.76 12.64
N GLN A 12 -0.56 3.12 13.70
CA GLN A 12 -2.01 3.18 13.69
C GLN A 12 -2.53 4.21 12.67
N ASP A 13 -1.95 5.40 12.60
CA ASP A 13 -2.33 6.42 11.61
C ASP A 13 -2.11 5.90 10.18
N PHE A 14 -0.97 5.27 9.92
CA PHE A 14 -0.69 4.62 8.64
C PHE A 14 -1.74 3.56 8.29
N LEU A 15 -2.02 2.61 9.19
CA LEU A 15 -2.99 1.54 8.95
C LEU A 15 -4.42 2.07 8.76
N ARG A 16 -4.84 3.08 9.54
CA ARG A 16 -6.16 3.71 9.38
C ARG A 16 -6.29 4.38 8.02
N ARG A 17 -5.29 5.16 7.61
CA ARG A 17 -5.27 5.81 6.28
C ARG A 17 -5.30 4.79 5.16
N LEU A 18 -4.58 3.68 5.31
CA LEU A 18 -4.61 2.59 4.34
C LEU A 18 -6.02 1.97 4.23
N SER A 19 -6.65 1.66 5.36
CA SER A 19 -8.04 1.15 5.37
C SER A 19 -9.02 2.12 4.70
N THR A 20 -8.93 3.42 5.01
CA THR A 20 -9.74 4.47 4.36
C THR A 20 -9.45 4.59 2.86
N ALA A 21 -8.20 4.48 2.44
CA ALA A 21 -7.83 4.52 1.02
C ALA A 21 -8.42 3.32 0.26
N ILE A 22 -8.44 2.13 0.86
CA ILE A 22 -9.06 0.93 0.27
C ILE A 22 -10.57 1.10 0.17
N GLU A 23 -11.20 1.68 1.18
CA GLU A 23 -12.63 1.98 1.15
C GLU A 23 -12.99 2.99 0.06
N LEU A 24 -12.20 4.06 -0.09
CA LEU A 24 -12.39 5.03 -1.17
C LEU A 24 -12.17 4.41 -2.56
N ASP A 25 -11.18 3.54 -2.71
CA ASP A 25 -10.96 2.78 -3.94
C ASP A 25 -12.17 1.89 -4.27
N GLN A 26 -12.75 1.20 -3.29
CA GLN A 26 -13.97 0.40 -3.49
C GLN A 26 -15.13 1.26 -4.00
N VAL A 27 -15.35 2.45 -3.45
CA VAL A 27 -16.40 3.37 -3.92
C VAL A 27 -16.19 3.75 -5.40
N ASN A 28 -14.95 4.01 -5.80
CA ASN A 28 -14.64 4.33 -7.19
C ASN A 28 -14.88 3.14 -8.13
N VAL A 29 -14.58 1.93 -7.67
CA VAL A 29 -14.78 0.69 -8.43
C VAL A 29 -16.26 0.34 -8.55
N ASP A 30 -17.05 0.55 -7.49
CA ASP A 30 -18.50 0.36 -7.49
C ASP A 30 -19.24 1.25 -8.49
N ALA A 31 -18.64 2.39 -8.85
CA ALA A 31 -19.17 3.31 -9.83
C ALA A 31 -18.79 2.94 -11.29
N LEU A 32 -17.92 1.94 -11.49
CA LEU A 32 -17.52 1.52 -12.84
C LEU A 32 -18.62 0.69 -13.51
N PRO A 33 -18.83 0.87 -14.83
CA PRO A 33 -19.78 0.05 -15.56
C PRO A 33 -19.22 -1.38 -15.73
N PRO A 34 -20.08 -2.43 -15.79
CA PRO A 34 -19.66 -3.83 -15.84
C PRO A 34 -18.65 -4.16 -16.95
N GLU A 35 -18.69 -3.43 -18.06
CA GLU A 35 -17.81 -3.62 -19.21
C GLU A 35 -16.37 -3.15 -18.96
N SER A 36 -16.10 -2.50 -17.81
CA SER A 36 -14.76 -2.08 -17.40
C SER A 36 -13.97 -3.21 -16.71
N PHE A 37 -14.63 -4.32 -16.39
CA PHE A 37 -14.02 -5.47 -15.73
C PHE A 37 -13.63 -6.54 -16.74
N SER A 38 -12.47 -7.18 -16.55
CA SER A 38 -12.08 -8.36 -17.32
C SER A 38 -13.11 -9.48 -17.16
N ILE A 39 -13.39 -10.22 -18.24
CA ILE A 39 -14.31 -11.38 -18.21
C ILE A 39 -13.78 -12.48 -17.29
N ASP A 40 -12.46 -12.55 -17.12
CA ASP A 40 -11.79 -13.56 -16.31
C ASP A 40 -11.90 -13.28 -14.79
N TYR A 41 -12.40 -12.11 -14.41
CA TYR A 41 -12.48 -11.66 -13.03
C TYR A 41 -13.87 -11.15 -12.66
N ASP A 42 -14.56 -11.89 -11.78
CA ASP A 42 -15.86 -11.50 -11.24
C ASP A 42 -15.72 -10.27 -10.31
N ASP A 43 -16.62 -9.29 -10.44
CA ASP A 43 -16.76 -8.14 -9.54
C ASP A 43 -16.81 -8.58 -8.06
N ASN A 44 -17.45 -9.71 -7.79
CA ASN A 44 -17.52 -10.28 -6.44
C ASN A 44 -16.14 -10.63 -5.87
N MET A 45 -15.21 -11.10 -6.70
CA MET A 45 -13.85 -11.40 -6.29
C MET A 45 -13.12 -10.12 -5.84
N TRP A 46 -13.25 -9.03 -6.61
CA TRP A 46 -12.64 -7.74 -6.27
C TRP A 46 -13.18 -7.13 -4.98
N ARG A 47 -14.51 -7.19 -4.79
CA ARG A 47 -15.15 -6.76 -3.54
C ARG A 47 -14.63 -7.56 -2.35
N THR A 48 -14.60 -8.88 -2.48
CA THR A 48 -14.12 -9.79 -1.44
C THR A 48 -12.66 -9.49 -1.09
N TRP A 49 -11.80 -9.31 -2.10
CA TRP A 49 -10.39 -9.00 -1.90
C TRP A 49 -10.17 -7.72 -1.07
N ARG A 50 -10.89 -6.63 -1.36
CA ARG A 50 -10.79 -5.39 -0.57
C ARG A 50 -11.35 -5.55 0.84
N GLN A 51 -12.45 -6.29 0.99
CA GLN A 51 -13.03 -6.59 2.31
C GLN A 51 -12.03 -7.38 3.17
N ASP A 52 -11.37 -8.39 2.60
CA ASP A 52 -10.39 -9.21 3.30
C ASP A 52 -9.15 -8.40 3.71
N HIS A 53 -8.66 -7.50 2.84
CA HIS A 53 -7.58 -6.58 3.18
C HIS A 53 -7.97 -5.66 4.34
N ARG A 54 -9.18 -5.08 4.33
CA ARG A 54 -9.67 -4.23 5.42
C ARG A 54 -9.80 -5.01 6.72
N ALA A 55 -10.40 -6.20 6.68
CA ALA A 55 -10.53 -7.07 7.85
C ALA A 55 -9.17 -7.45 8.43
N PHE A 56 -8.17 -7.68 7.58
CA PHE A 56 -6.81 -7.94 8.04
C PHE A 56 -6.14 -6.69 8.64
N ILE A 57 -6.30 -5.51 8.02
CA ILE A 57 -5.80 -4.24 8.58
C ILE A 57 -6.43 -3.94 9.96
N GLU A 58 -7.72 -4.24 10.14
CA GLU A 58 -8.40 -4.11 11.44
C GLU A 58 -7.78 -5.04 12.51
N LYS A 59 -7.39 -6.27 12.14
CA LYS A 59 -6.64 -7.16 13.04
C LYS A 59 -5.30 -6.56 13.42
N LEU A 60 -4.54 -6.03 12.46
CA LEU A 60 -3.27 -5.36 12.73
C LEU A 60 -3.47 -4.15 13.66
N LEU A 61 -4.48 -3.32 13.41
CA LEU A 61 -4.82 -2.17 14.26
C LEU A 61 -5.07 -2.57 15.71
N SER A 62 -5.79 -3.68 15.95
CA SER A 62 -6.11 -4.14 17.31
C SER A 62 -4.88 -4.59 18.12
N THR A 63 -3.74 -4.81 17.46
CA THR A 63 -2.48 -5.26 18.10
C THR A 63 -1.35 -4.23 17.97
N ALA A 64 -1.59 -3.09 17.31
CA ALA A 64 -0.56 -2.10 17.00
C ALA A 64 0.06 -1.44 18.25
N ASP A 65 -0.68 -1.31 19.35
CA ASP A 65 -0.15 -0.74 20.61
C ASP A 65 0.91 -1.64 21.28
N ALA A 66 0.94 -2.93 20.93
CA ALA A 66 1.86 -3.91 21.49
C ALA A 66 3.16 -4.06 20.68
N ILE A 67 3.39 -3.22 19.66
CA ILE A 67 4.61 -3.29 18.86
C ILE A 67 5.84 -2.95 19.72
N PRO A 68 6.84 -3.85 19.81
CA PRO A 68 8.03 -3.59 20.59
C PRO A 68 8.87 -2.42 20.04
N PRO A 69 9.54 -1.64 20.90
CA PRO A 69 10.41 -0.53 20.47
C PRO A 69 11.49 -0.94 19.45
N VAL A 70 12.00 -2.17 19.51
CA VAL A 70 12.99 -2.68 18.56
C VAL A 70 12.44 -2.75 17.14
N VAL A 71 11.18 -3.19 16.98
CA VAL A 71 10.52 -3.26 15.67
C VAL A 71 10.25 -1.85 15.14
N LEU A 72 9.78 -0.93 15.99
CA LEU A 72 9.58 0.48 15.61
C LEU A 72 10.88 1.15 15.16
N LYS A 73 12.00 0.85 15.82
CA LYS A 73 13.31 1.34 15.41
C LYS A 73 13.70 0.81 14.02
N GLN A 74 13.53 -0.48 13.78
CA GLN A 74 13.82 -1.08 12.47
C GLN A 74 12.93 -0.48 11.36
N MET A 75 11.64 -0.28 11.64
CA MET A 75 10.74 0.41 10.72
C MET A 75 11.18 1.86 10.45
N THR A 76 11.71 2.55 11.45
CA THR A 76 12.26 3.92 11.30
C THR A 76 13.47 3.92 10.37
N GLU A 77 14.37 2.95 10.55
CA GLU A 77 15.53 2.75 9.67
C GLU A 77 15.08 2.49 8.23
N ILE A 78 14.10 1.60 8.04
CA ILE A 78 13.54 1.31 6.70
C ILE A 78 12.90 2.56 6.07
N ALA A 79 12.10 3.29 6.84
CA ALA A 79 11.39 4.48 6.36
C ALA A 79 12.34 5.61 5.91
N THR A 80 13.58 5.63 6.43
CA THR A 80 14.56 6.67 6.13
C THR A 80 15.63 6.23 5.13
N ALA A 81 15.92 4.93 5.03
CA ALA A 81 16.95 4.38 4.15
C ALA A 81 16.43 4.00 2.76
N TYR A 82 15.15 3.65 2.61
CA TYR A 82 14.61 3.11 1.37
C TYR A 82 13.65 4.07 0.66
N GLU A 83 13.58 3.95 -0.68
CA GLU A 83 12.58 4.65 -1.47
C GLU A 83 11.17 4.15 -1.12
N PRO A 84 10.20 5.03 -0.81
CA PRO A 84 8.87 4.62 -0.36
C PRO A 84 8.16 3.62 -1.30
N ALA A 85 8.31 3.82 -2.61
CA ALA A 85 7.68 2.93 -3.61
C ALA A 85 8.24 1.50 -3.60
N HIS A 86 9.51 1.33 -3.20
CA HIS A 86 10.13 0.02 -3.07
C HIS A 86 9.59 -0.72 -1.84
N VAL A 87 9.57 -0.05 -0.68
CA VAL A 87 8.97 -0.60 0.56
C VAL A 87 7.50 -0.93 0.34
N GLY A 88 6.76 -0.04 -0.33
CA GLY A 88 5.37 -0.26 -0.70
C GLY A 88 5.13 -1.51 -1.52
N SER A 89 6.04 -1.85 -2.43
CA SER A 89 5.91 -3.05 -3.27
C SER A 89 6.04 -4.33 -2.45
N ILE A 90 6.98 -4.38 -1.51
CA ILE A 90 7.17 -5.52 -0.60
C ILE A 90 5.97 -5.63 0.36
N LEU A 91 5.57 -4.50 0.93
CA LEU A 91 4.43 -4.42 1.82
C LEU A 91 3.14 -4.92 1.17
N GLN A 92 2.90 -4.54 -0.09
CA GLN A 92 1.77 -5.02 -0.87
C GLN A 92 1.83 -6.54 -1.10
N GLY A 93 3.02 -7.10 -1.37
CA GLY A 93 3.23 -8.54 -1.50
C GLY A 93 2.82 -9.28 -0.21
N LEU A 94 3.29 -8.81 0.95
CA LEU A 94 2.93 -9.38 2.25
C LEU A 94 1.41 -9.33 2.51
N PHE A 95 0.75 -8.23 2.17
CA PHE A 95 -0.72 -8.15 2.26
C PHE A 95 -1.41 -9.20 1.38
N ALA A 96 -0.97 -9.32 0.13
CA ALA A 96 -1.54 -10.29 -0.82
C ALA A 96 -1.31 -11.74 -0.35
N GLU A 97 -0.13 -12.06 0.20
CA GLU A 97 0.18 -13.39 0.72
C GLU A 97 -0.72 -13.78 1.89
N VAL A 98 -0.98 -12.85 2.81
CA VAL A 98 -1.86 -13.11 3.95
C VAL A 98 -3.30 -13.29 3.50
N VAL A 99 -3.80 -12.40 2.64
CA VAL A 99 -5.21 -12.42 2.19
C VAL A 99 -5.50 -13.61 1.29
N SER A 100 -4.56 -14.01 0.42
CA SER A 100 -4.71 -15.23 -0.39
C SER A 100 -4.52 -16.53 0.40
N GLY A 101 -4.08 -16.45 1.66
CA GLY A 101 -3.74 -17.62 2.47
C GLY A 101 -2.46 -18.34 2.02
N SER A 102 -1.63 -17.70 1.19
CA SER A 102 -0.35 -18.25 0.74
C SER A 102 0.81 -17.98 1.70
N SER A 103 0.60 -17.13 2.72
CA SER A 103 1.61 -16.86 3.76
C SER A 103 1.96 -18.14 4.51
N ALA A 104 3.24 -18.50 4.51
CA ALA A 104 3.76 -19.59 5.34
C ALA A 104 3.95 -19.19 6.82
N GLU A 105 3.97 -17.88 7.10
CA GLU A 105 4.15 -17.31 8.44
C GLU A 105 2.81 -16.81 9.01
N ASP A 106 2.64 -16.91 10.34
CA ASP A 106 1.50 -16.30 11.04
C ASP A 106 1.74 -14.79 11.24
N LEU A 107 1.14 -13.99 10.35
CA LEU A 107 1.28 -12.53 10.34
C LEU A 107 0.06 -11.82 10.95
N THR A 108 -0.69 -12.49 11.84
CA THR A 108 -1.95 -11.96 12.40
C THR A 108 -1.79 -10.79 13.37
N THR A 109 -0.58 -10.53 13.86
CA THR A 109 -0.27 -9.39 14.74
C THR A 109 0.55 -8.33 14.02
N ALA A 110 0.39 -7.06 14.40
CA ALA A 110 1.20 -5.96 13.87
C ALA A 110 2.70 -6.22 14.06
N THR A 111 3.10 -6.73 15.23
CA THR A 111 4.49 -7.09 15.51
C THR A 111 5.02 -8.13 14.52
N ALA A 112 4.30 -9.23 14.31
CA ALA A 112 4.72 -10.28 13.38
C ALA A 112 4.81 -9.75 11.94
N PHE A 113 3.76 -9.04 11.50
CA PHE A 113 3.68 -8.49 10.15
C PHE A 113 4.83 -7.49 9.85
N PHE A 114 5.09 -6.52 10.74
CA PHE A 114 6.18 -5.56 10.52
C PHE A 114 7.58 -6.14 10.75
N SER A 115 7.70 -7.22 11.53
CA SER A 115 8.95 -7.98 11.62
C SER A 115 9.25 -8.73 10.31
N ALA A 116 8.22 -9.30 9.67
CA ALA A 116 8.37 -9.93 8.35
C ALA A 116 8.77 -8.90 7.29
N LEU A 117 8.12 -7.73 7.25
CA LEU A 117 8.56 -6.61 6.40
C LEU A 117 10.04 -6.26 6.62
N THR A 118 10.45 -6.17 7.89
CA THR A 118 11.83 -5.82 8.23
C THR A 118 12.82 -6.88 7.74
N LYS A 119 12.48 -8.16 7.89
CA LYS A 119 13.28 -9.29 7.41
C LYS A 119 13.43 -9.25 5.89
N GLU A 120 12.33 -9.06 5.15
CA GLU A 120 12.36 -8.94 3.68
C GLU A 120 13.24 -7.76 3.22
N MET A 121 13.17 -6.64 3.93
CA MET A 121 13.97 -5.46 3.62
C MET A 121 15.45 -5.61 3.98
N SER A 122 15.81 -6.45 4.96
CA SER A 122 17.20 -6.59 5.44
C SER A 122 18.19 -7.13 4.39
N GLY A 123 17.69 -7.82 3.36
CA GLY A 123 18.49 -8.30 2.23
C GLY A 123 18.50 -7.38 1.01
N GLN A 124 17.75 -6.27 1.05
CA GLN A 124 17.59 -5.36 -0.09
C GLN A 124 18.70 -4.32 -0.13
N ARG A 125 19.01 -3.83 -1.33
CA ARG A 125 19.97 -2.74 -1.49
C ARG A 125 19.34 -1.43 -1.01
N GLU A 126 19.96 -0.80 -0.03
CA GLU A 126 19.56 0.52 0.46
C GLU A 126 19.57 1.55 -0.69
N GLY A 127 18.59 2.44 -0.66
CA GLY A 127 18.54 3.60 -1.55
C GLY A 127 19.50 4.69 -1.07
N ALA A 128 19.58 5.79 -1.83
CA ALA A 128 20.24 6.99 -1.30
C ALA A 128 19.38 7.53 -0.14
N PRO A 129 19.92 7.65 1.09
CA PRO A 129 19.15 8.13 2.23
C PRO A 129 18.59 9.51 1.91
N ARG A 130 17.27 9.65 1.98
CA ARG A 130 16.62 10.96 1.84
C ARG A 130 16.33 11.45 3.26
N GLN A 131 16.86 12.61 3.63
CA GLN A 131 16.59 13.29 4.90
C GLN A 131 15.11 13.67 5.01
N ARG A 132 14.25 12.70 5.30
CA ARG A 132 12.81 12.85 5.51
C ARG A 132 12.46 12.23 6.85
N SER A 133 11.43 12.77 7.51
CA SER A 133 10.92 12.15 8.74
C SER A 133 10.38 10.76 8.43
N ALA A 134 10.67 9.79 9.30
CA ALA A 134 10.17 8.42 9.15
C ALA A 134 8.64 8.41 9.04
N GLN A 135 7.96 9.21 9.86
CA GLN A 135 6.51 9.39 9.82
C GLN A 135 6.00 9.83 8.43
N ALA A 136 6.61 10.85 7.82
CA ALA A 136 6.17 11.29 6.49
C ALA A 136 6.52 10.26 5.39
N SER A 137 7.57 9.46 5.59
CA SER A 137 7.94 8.40 4.66
C SER A 137 6.96 7.22 4.69
N ILE A 138 6.54 6.73 5.86
CA ILE A 138 5.63 5.57 5.93
C ILE A 138 4.29 5.84 5.27
N LEU A 139 3.80 7.09 5.38
CA LEU A 139 2.55 7.53 4.73
C LEU A 139 2.64 7.57 3.20
N ARG A 140 3.82 7.37 2.64
CA ARG A 140 4.08 7.34 1.18
C ARG A 140 4.43 5.95 0.67
N TRP A 141 4.49 4.94 1.53
CA TRP A 141 4.77 3.56 1.11
C TRP A 141 3.69 3.08 0.14
N LEU A 142 2.42 3.35 0.43
CA LEU A 142 1.29 3.01 -0.43
C LEU A 142 0.61 4.26 -0.96
N SER A 143 0.06 4.17 -2.18
CA SER A 143 -0.64 5.29 -2.80
C SER A 143 -1.98 5.53 -2.10
N PRO A 144 -2.35 6.78 -1.76
CA PRO A 144 -3.67 7.06 -1.19
C PRO A 144 -4.82 6.88 -2.19
N THR A 145 -4.54 6.88 -3.50
CA THR A 145 -5.56 6.76 -4.56
C THR A 145 -5.64 5.37 -5.17
N ASP A 146 -4.65 4.52 -4.91
CA ASP A 146 -4.54 3.18 -5.48
C ASP A 146 -3.65 2.30 -4.56
N PRO A 147 -4.07 2.09 -3.29
CA PRO A 147 -3.22 1.50 -2.26
C PRO A 147 -2.85 0.04 -2.52
N LEU A 148 -3.70 -0.68 -3.25
CA LEU A 148 -3.51 -2.09 -3.62
C LEU A 148 -2.99 -2.25 -5.06
N ARG A 149 -2.62 -1.13 -5.72
CA ARG A 149 -2.23 -1.08 -7.15
C ARG A 149 -3.19 -1.79 -8.10
N ILE A 150 -4.46 -1.88 -7.74
CA ILE A 150 -5.49 -2.53 -8.55
C ILE A 150 -5.73 -1.74 -9.83
N ALA A 151 -5.59 -0.41 -9.80
CA ALA A 151 -5.69 0.40 -11.03
C ALA A 151 -4.53 0.17 -12.02
N GLN A 152 -3.48 -0.54 -11.59
CA GLN A 152 -2.35 -0.98 -12.42
C GLN A 152 -2.42 -2.47 -12.74
N ASP A 153 -3.41 -3.18 -12.19
CA ASP A 153 -3.65 -4.57 -12.51
C ASP A 153 -4.12 -4.62 -13.98
N PRO A 154 -3.42 -5.37 -14.86
CA PRO A 154 -3.82 -5.48 -16.26
C PRO A 154 -5.25 -6.01 -16.44
N GLU A 155 -5.79 -6.65 -15.41
CA GLU A 155 -7.14 -7.23 -15.38
C GLU A 155 -8.22 -6.22 -14.95
N VAL A 156 -7.82 -5.06 -14.44
CA VAL A 156 -8.69 -3.89 -14.29
C VAL A 156 -8.47 -2.99 -15.49
N GLY A 157 -9.35 -3.12 -16.47
CA GLY A 157 -9.32 -2.37 -17.72
C GLY A 157 -9.56 -0.87 -17.51
N ARG A 158 -8.57 -0.12 -17.03
CA ARG A 158 -8.38 1.24 -17.55
C ARG A 158 -7.75 1.09 -18.92
N GLY A 159 -8.58 1.07 -19.96
CA GLY A 159 -8.14 0.94 -21.35
C GLY A 159 -6.95 1.86 -21.68
N PRO A 160 -6.13 1.49 -22.68
CA PRO A 160 -4.87 2.16 -22.95
C PRO A 160 -5.08 3.63 -23.26
N SER A 161 -4.35 4.50 -22.55
CA SER A 161 -3.93 5.82 -23.05
C SER A 161 -5.06 6.74 -23.56
N GLN A 162 -5.74 7.43 -22.65
CA GLN A 162 -6.21 8.80 -22.92
C GLN A 162 -5.41 9.85 -22.14
N VAL A 163 -4.08 9.75 -22.19
CA VAL A 163 -3.29 10.98 -22.34
C VAL A 163 -3.44 11.38 -23.79
N ARG A 164 -4.61 11.94 -24.14
CA ARG A 164 -4.67 12.79 -25.33
C ARG A 164 -3.78 13.97 -25.01
N HIS A 165 -2.60 13.94 -25.60
CA HIS A 165 -1.90 15.13 -26.06
C HIS A 165 -2.99 16.15 -26.46
N LEU A 166 -3.21 17.14 -25.61
CA LEU A 166 -3.82 18.37 -26.06
C LEU A 166 -2.80 18.96 -27.02
N ASP A 167 -2.97 18.64 -28.30
CA ASP A 167 -2.38 19.37 -29.40
C ASP A 167 -2.83 20.82 -29.27
N VAL A 168 -2.00 21.62 -28.60
CA VAL A 168 -2.00 23.08 -28.70
C VAL A 168 -1.40 23.41 -30.09
N ALA A 169 -2.09 22.99 -31.15
CA ALA A 169 -1.68 23.22 -32.53
C ALA A 169 -2.87 23.30 -33.50
N ARG A 170 -4.07 23.68 -33.04
CA ARG A 170 -5.15 24.19 -33.90
C ARG A 170 -5.86 25.38 -33.28
N LEU A 171 -5.12 26.47 -33.13
CA LEU A 171 -5.67 27.82 -32.97
C LEU A 171 -4.80 28.87 -33.69
N ARG A 172 -4.31 28.53 -34.88
CA ARG A 172 -3.81 29.49 -35.86
C ARG A 172 -4.16 29.01 -37.28
N ARG A 173 -5.01 29.79 -37.95
CA ARG A 173 -5.47 29.70 -39.36
C ARG A 173 -6.68 28.80 -39.62
N ALA A 174 -7.87 29.39 -39.55
CA ALA A 174 -8.63 29.80 -40.73
C ALA A 174 -9.65 30.88 -40.29
#